data_AF-A0A8E7KKU5-F1
#
_entry.id   AF-A0A8E7KKU5-F1
#
_cell.length_a   1.000
_cell.length_b   1.000
_cell.length_c   1.000
_cell.angle_alpha   90.00
_cell.angle_beta   90.00
_cell.angle_gamma   90.00
#
_symmetry.space_group_name_H-M   'P 1'
#
loop_
_entity.id
_entity.type
_entity.pdbx_description
1 polymer ?
#
loop_
_entity_poly.entity_id
_entity_poly.type
_entity_poly.pdbx_seq_one_letter_code
_entity_poly.pdbx_strand_id
1 'polypeptide(L)'
;MGQDSDDRRRTSSAGRVWQDHKDMVRQALRVSIPWFTFVNISFALIILFRHILISDFDKSISAQTGILPLIDDIMGSIIVFSFLILLFIYRLPTRFTPLCLVMLLILSLMWSYCSYCFIVWWQLPFAWPLSVILMLTALAALYYHLPALLLFIVPLWLTALLASVQLNQYVNIRFLLVWLTLTAILIYGRFILQRWFDEAWLRYQENRMLIARLDVMAHQDALTGTANRRSMESFLGDALRQTEPFALIMLDVDYFKNYNDHYGHQAGDACLAKVACVVKRSIRTPADLVARYGGEEFVVVLPSSSLNEAALVAQRIQTNLRETALPHAASAVSETVTVSMGITLSTAGDTVTGIIARADEALYRAKQQGRNRWVK
;
A
#
# COMPACT_ATOMS: atom_id res chain seq x y z
N MET A 1 -26.76 3.09 16.63
CA MET A 1 -26.51 3.87 15.40
C MET A 1 -25.16 4.62 15.39
N GLY A 2 -24.20 4.28 16.27
CA GLY A 2 -22.95 5.05 16.44
C GLY A 2 -21.63 4.30 16.24
N GLN A 3 -21.65 3.03 15.80
CA GLN A 3 -20.43 2.23 15.56
C GLN A 3 -20.08 2.08 14.08
N ASP A 4 -21.05 2.25 13.17
CA ASP A 4 -20.83 2.08 11.71
C ASP A 4 -20.17 3.32 11.06
N SER A 5 -20.10 4.43 11.78
CA SER A 5 -19.43 5.68 11.36
C SER A 5 -17.94 5.72 11.73
N ASP A 6 -17.51 4.92 12.70
CA ASP A 6 -16.11 4.91 13.17
C ASP A 6 -15.24 3.92 12.38
N ASP A 7 -15.84 2.83 11.86
CA ASP A 7 -15.15 1.87 11.00
C ASP A 7 -14.95 2.39 9.56
N ARG A 8 -15.87 3.23 9.07
CA ARG A 8 -15.69 3.99 7.82
C ARG A 8 -14.66 5.12 7.93
N ARG A 9 -14.35 5.60 9.14
CA ARG A 9 -13.29 6.60 9.37
C ARG A 9 -11.92 5.94 9.56
N ARG A 10 -11.84 4.72 10.07
CA ARG A 10 -10.59 3.95 10.12
C ARG A 10 -10.15 3.47 8.73
N THR A 11 -11.08 3.18 7.84
CA THR A 11 -10.77 2.78 6.44
C THR A 11 -10.38 3.93 5.51
N SER A 12 -10.62 5.20 5.88
CA SER A 12 -10.20 6.35 5.06
C SER A 12 -8.77 6.83 5.34
N SER A 13 -8.17 6.39 6.45
CA SER A 13 -6.77 6.66 6.83
C SER A 13 -5.85 5.44 6.73
N ALA A 14 -6.39 4.27 6.35
CA ALA A 14 -5.60 3.10 5.96
C ALA A 14 -4.68 3.50 4.81
N GLY A 15 -3.37 3.60 5.11
CA GLY A 15 -2.34 4.07 4.19
C GLY A 15 -2.53 3.43 2.82
N ARG A 16 -2.73 4.28 1.79
CA ARG A 16 -2.92 3.81 0.41
C ARG A 16 -1.79 2.86 0.07
N VAL A 17 -2.14 1.60 -0.19
CA VAL A 17 -1.18 0.60 -0.64
C VAL A 17 -0.64 1.07 -1.98
N TRP A 18 0.67 1.29 -2.05
CA TRP A 18 1.34 1.63 -3.30
C TRP A 18 1.30 0.41 -4.22
N GLN A 19 0.63 0.51 -5.37
CA GLN A 19 0.50 -0.62 -6.30
C GLN A 19 1.78 -0.81 -7.11
N ASP A 20 2.42 0.30 -7.50
CA ASP A 20 3.71 0.29 -8.19
C ASP A 20 4.64 1.43 -7.72
N HIS A 21 5.88 1.40 -8.20
CA HIS A 21 6.87 2.43 -7.90
C HIS A 21 6.44 3.83 -8.42
N LYS A 22 5.68 3.89 -9.52
CA LYS A 22 5.20 5.14 -10.12
C LYS A 22 4.11 5.80 -9.27
N ASP A 23 3.28 5.03 -8.57
CA ASP A 23 2.30 5.51 -7.59
C ASP A 23 3.00 6.17 -6.41
N MET A 24 4.06 5.53 -5.91
CA MET A 24 4.84 6.10 -4.81
C MET A 24 5.48 7.44 -5.21
N VAL A 25 6.09 7.52 -6.41
CA VAL A 25 6.63 8.78 -6.94
C VAL A 25 5.54 9.85 -7.08
N ARG A 26 4.36 9.49 -7.58
CA ARG A 26 3.22 10.42 -7.69
C ARG A 26 2.77 10.95 -6.34
N GLN A 27 2.68 10.08 -5.34
CA GLN A 27 2.33 10.48 -3.99
C GLN A 27 3.41 11.38 -3.37
N ALA A 28 4.68 11.06 -3.58
CA ALA A 28 5.79 11.87 -3.12
C ALA A 28 5.74 13.29 -3.72
N LEU A 29 5.48 13.41 -5.03
CA LEU A 29 5.28 14.71 -5.70
C LEU A 29 4.08 15.49 -5.14
N ARG A 30 2.97 14.82 -4.82
CA ARG A 30 1.81 15.47 -4.18
C ARG A 30 2.12 16.02 -2.79
N VAL A 31 3.03 15.40 -2.05
CA VAL A 31 3.45 15.86 -0.73
C VAL A 31 4.49 16.98 -0.86
N SER A 32 5.41 16.87 -1.82
CA SER A 32 6.54 17.79 -1.93
C SER A 32 6.25 19.08 -2.72
N ILE A 33 5.33 19.05 -3.69
CA ILE A 33 5.02 20.22 -4.51
C ILE A 33 4.35 21.35 -3.74
N PRO A 34 3.41 21.12 -2.80
CA PRO A 34 2.87 22.19 -1.96
C PRO A 34 3.98 23.00 -1.27
N TRP A 35 4.98 22.32 -0.72
CA TRP A 35 6.17 22.95 -0.13
C TRP A 35 6.97 23.75 -1.17
N PHE A 36 7.25 23.17 -2.33
CA PHE A 36 7.93 23.87 -3.42
C PHE A 36 7.20 25.14 -3.85
N THR A 37 5.88 25.07 -4.02
CA THR A 37 5.05 26.21 -4.43
C THR A 37 4.96 27.26 -3.33
N PHE A 38 4.88 26.84 -2.07
CA PHE A 38 4.90 27.74 -0.92
C PHE A 38 6.18 28.59 -0.91
N VAL A 39 7.35 27.96 -1.03
CA VAL A 39 8.64 28.67 -1.03
C VAL A 39 8.74 29.66 -2.20
N ASN A 40 8.35 29.26 -3.41
CA ASN A 40 8.37 30.15 -4.59
C ASN A 40 7.43 31.35 -4.39
N ILE A 41 6.20 31.12 -3.91
CA ILE A 41 5.23 32.19 -3.63
C ILE A 41 5.74 33.10 -2.53
N SER A 42 6.28 32.57 -1.43
CA SER A 42 6.80 33.34 -0.31
C SER A 42 7.91 34.30 -0.75
N PHE A 43 8.91 33.82 -1.52
CA PHE A 43 9.97 34.71 -2.00
C PHE A 43 9.48 35.75 -3.00
N ALA A 44 8.54 35.38 -3.89
CA ALA A 44 7.95 36.34 -4.80
C ALA A 44 7.16 37.43 -4.06
N LEU A 45 6.41 37.07 -3.01
CA LEU A 45 5.71 38.02 -2.15
C LEU A 45 6.67 38.93 -1.38
N ILE A 46 7.78 38.40 -0.86
CA ILE A 46 8.80 39.22 -0.17
C ILE A 46 9.34 40.30 -1.11
N ILE A 47 9.62 39.96 -2.36
CA ILE A 47 10.14 40.92 -3.36
C ILE A 47 9.05 41.90 -3.80
N LEU A 48 7.81 41.45 -3.99
CA LEU A 48 6.68 42.31 -4.38
C LEU A 48 6.36 43.33 -3.28
N PHE A 49 6.39 42.90 -2.02
CA PHE A 49 6.17 43.74 -0.83
C PHE A 49 7.46 44.35 -0.26
N ARG A 50 8.54 44.39 -1.03
CA ARG A 50 9.85 44.97 -0.63
C ARG A 50 9.72 46.36 0.01
N HIS A 51 8.82 47.19 -0.49
CA HIS A 51 8.62 48.58 -0.03
C HIS A 51 8.05 48.67 1.40
N ILE A 52 7.34 47.62 1.85
CA ILE A 52 6.84 47.49 3.22
C ILE A 52 7.85 46.76 4.09
N LEU A 53 8.48 45.71 3.54
CA LEU A 53 9.27 44.75 4.31
C LEU A 53 10.72 45.15 4.51
N ILE A 54 11.29 45.95 3.59
CA ILE A 54 12.70 46.32 3.58
C ILE A 54 12.79 47.85 3.51
N SER A 55 13.15 48.48 4.64
CA SER A 55 13.36 49.93 4.67
C SER A 55 14.49 50.34 3.72
N ASP A 56 14.29 51.43 2.99
CA ASP A 56 15.27 52.03 2.07
C ASP A 56 15.71 51.15 0.89
N PHE A 57 14.96 50.08 0.56
CA PHE A 57 15.27 49.20 -0.58
C PHE A 57 15.40 49.98 -1.90
N ASP A 58 14.46 50.87 -2.19
CA ASP A 58 14.47 51.65 -3.44
C ASP A 58 15.61 52.68 -3.47
N LYS A 59 16.12 53.14 -2.32
CA LYS A 59 17.30 54.01 -2.25
C LYS A 59 18.58 53.25 -2.62
N SER A 60 18.64 51.95 -2.33
CA SER A 60 19.78 51.10 -2.70
C SER A 60 19.87 50.77 -4.21
N ILE A 61 18.82 51.08 -4.98
CA ILE A 61 18.63 50.68 -6.40
C ILE A 61 18.77 51.86 -7.36
N SER A 62 19.33 52.99 -6.91
CA SER A 62 19.22 54.31 -7.57
C SER A 62 19.70 54.42 -9.03
N ALA A 63 20.37 53.40 -9.59
CA ALA A 63 20.94 53.44 -10.95
C ALA A 63 20.00 52.93 -12.07
N GLN A 64 18.98 52.11 -11.80
CA GLN A 64 18.16 51.47 -12.86
C GLN A 64 16.71 51.15 -12.41
N THR A 65 15.93 52.18 -12.07
CA THR A 65 14.53 52.04 -11.62
C THR A 65 13.53 51.68 -12.73
N GLY A 66 13.88 51.86 -14.01
CA GLY A 66 12.98 51.59 -15.14
C GLY A 66 12.59 50.13 -15.35
N ILE A 67 13.35 49.18 -14.77
CA ILE A 67 13.09 47.74 -14.86
C ILE A 67 12.18 47.25 -13.71
N LEU A 68 11.98 48.08 -12.70
CA LEU A 68 11.23 47.72 -11.49
C LEU A 68 9.78 47.25 -11.78
N PRO A 69 9.00 47.90 -12.68
CA PRO A 69 7.67 47.42 -13.04
C PRO A 69 7.68 46.03 -13.68
N LEU A 70 8.68 45.74 -14.51
CA LEU A 70 8.84 44.43 -15.13
C LEU A 70 9.14 43.34 -14.08
N ILE A 71 9.94 43.65 -13.04
CA ILE A 71 10.18 42.71 -11.94
C ILE A 71 8.89 42.43 -11.17
N ASP A 72 8.06 43.45 -10.93
CA ASP A 72 6.77 43.28 -10.26
C ASP A 72 5.82 42.39 -11.07
N ASP A 73 5.74 42.59 -12.39
CA ASP A 73 4.96 41.74 -13.29
C ASP A 73 5.46 40.28 -13.29
N ILE A 74 6.78 40.08 -13.25
CA ILE A 74 7.39 38.75 -13.17
C ILE A 74 7.08 38.10 -11.82
N MET A 75 7.15 38.82 -10.69
CA MET A 75 6.80 38.28 -9.37
C MET A 75 5.32 37.87 -9.31
N GLY A 76 4.42 38.69 -9.85
CA GLY A 76 3.00 38.33 -10.01
C GLY A 76 2.82 37.07 -10.84
N SER A 77 3.55 36.95 -11.95
CA SER A 77 3.53 35.77 -12.81
C SER A 77 4.05 34.51 -12.10
N ILE A 78 5.14 34.62 -11.33
CA ILE A 78 5.70 33.51 -10.54
C ILE A 78 4.65 32.95 -9.56
N ILE A 79 3.89 33.83 -8.90
CA ILE A 79 2.82 33.43 -7.98
C ILE A 79 1.73 32.65 -8.72
N VAL A 80 1.26 33.17 -9.85
CA VAL A 80 0.23 32.52 -10.69
C VAL A 80 0.71 31.16 -11.19
N PHE A 81 1.90 31.08 -11.77
CA PHE A 81 2.46 29.81 -12.26
C PHE A 81 2.67 28.80 -11.14
N SER A 82 3.13 29.23 -9.97
CA SER A 82 3.29 28.35 -8.80
C SER A 82 1.95 27.78 -8.34
N PHE A 83 0.89 28.60 -8.32
CA PHE A 83 -0.46 28.13 -7.98
C PHE A 83 -1.03 27.17 -9.05
N LEU A 84 -0.80 27.45 -10.33
CA LEU A 84 -1.26 26.57 -11.41
C LEU A 84 -0.55 25.19 -11.36
N ILE A 85 0.75 25.15 -11.06
CA ILE A 85 1.49 23.90 -10.86
C ILE A 85 0.87 23.09 -9.71
N LEU A 86 0.56 23.75 -8.59
CA LEU A 86 -0.12 23.12 -7.45
C LEU A 86 -1.47 22.53 -7.88
N LEU A 87 -2.30 23.34 -8.53
CA LEU A 87 -3.64 22.94 -8.98
C LEU A 87 -3.61 21.76 -9.95
N PHE A 88 -2.64 21.75 -10.88
CA PHE A 88 -2.50 20.69 -11.87
C PHE A 88 -2.16 19.34 -11.23
N ILE A 89 -1.31 19.31 -10.21
CA ILE A 89 -0.92 18.08 -9.50
C ILE A 89 -2.08 17.48 -8.68
N TYR A 90 -2.97 18.34 -8.17
CA TYR A 90 -4.19 17.87 -7.50
C TYR A 90 -5.28 17.43 -8.49
N ARG A 91 -5.49 18.17 -9.59
CA ARG A 91 -6.55 17.93 -10.58
C ARG A 91 -6.23 16.81 -11.60
N LEU A 92 -4.98 16.67 -12.02
CA LEU A 92 -4.55 15.74 -13.08
C LEU A 92 -3.38 14.86 -12.60
N PRO A 93 -3.61 13.99 -11.60
CA PRO A 93 -2.54 13.28 -10.90
C PRO A 93 -1.93 12.11 -11.67
N THR A 94 -2.54 11.71 -12.78
CA THR A 94 -2.17 10.48 -13.50
C THR A 94 -0.96 10.67 -14.42
N ARG A 95 -0.54 11.91 -14.70
CA ARG A 95 0.70 12.22 -15.43
C ARG A 95 1.30 13.51 -14.90
N PHE A 96 2.59 13.50 -14.52
CA PHE A 96 3.37 14.74 -14.54
C PHE A 96 3.45 15.16 -16.01
N THR A 97 2.55 16.05 -16.43
CA THR A 97 2.32 16.30 -17.85
C THR A 97 3.48 17.10 -18.44
N PRO A 98 3.69 17.01 -19.77
CA PRO A 98 4.60 17.91 -20.45
C PRO A 98 4.26 19.39 -20.16
N LEU A 99 2.99 19.72 -19.91
CA LEU A 99 2.59 21.06 -19.51
C LEU A 99 3.22 21.49 -18.18
N CYS A 100 3.21 20.65 -17.14
CA CYS A 100 3.89 20.95 -15.88
C CYS A 100 5.39 21.16 -16.04
N LEU A 101 6.06 20.40 -16.91
CA LEU A 101 7.48 20.57 -17.22
C LEU A 101 7.75 21.92 -17.87
N VAL A 102 6.91 22.32 -18.83
CA VAL A 102 7.00 23.65 -19.48
C VAL A 102 6.76 24.76 -18.45
N MET A 103 5.77 24.63 -17.58
CA MET A 103 5.50 25.62 -16.53
C MET A 103 6.66 25.74 -15.53
N LEU A 104 7.31 24.64 -15.16
CA LEU A 104 8.51 24.66 -14.33
C LEU A 104 9.69 25.36 -15.01
N LEU A 105 9.89 25.11 -16.31
CA LEU A 105 10.93 25.78 -17.08
C LEU A 105 10.67 27.30 -17.15
N ILE A 106 9.43 27.71 -17.45
CA ILE A 106 9.04 29.13 -17.46
C ILE A 106 9.30 29.76 -16.09
N LEU A 107 8.87 29.10 -15.02
CA LEU A 107 9.09 29.56 -13.64
C LEU A 107 10.60 29.72 -13.33
N SER A 108 11.43 28.77 -13.77
CA SER A 108 12.88 28.85 -13.60
C SER A 108 13.51 29.98 -14.41
N LEU A 109 13.06 30.20 -15.65
CA LEU A 109 13.53 31.30 -16.50
C LEU A 109 13.15 32.66 -15.91
N MET A 110 11.95 32.80 -15.33
CA MET A 110 11.52 33.99 -14.60
C MET A 110 12.44 34.28 -13.40
N TRP A 111 12.67 33.28 -12.55
CA TRP A 111 13.58 33.42 -11.42
C TRP A 111 15.03 33.69 -11.84
N SER A 112 15.45 33.08 -12.95
CA SER A 112 16.77 33.27 -13.54
C SER A 112 16.95 34.73 -14.00
N TYR A 113 15.99 35.29 -14.74
CA TYR A 113 16.04 36.69 -15.14
C TYR A 113 16.08 37.64 -13.93
N CYS A 114 15.22 37.44 -12.94
CA CYS A 114 15.22 38.25 -11.72
C CYS A 114 16.54 38.12 -10.94
N SER A 115 17.07 36.91 -10.80
CA SER A 115 18.35 36.66 -10.12
C SER A 115 19.49 37.39 -10.83
N TYR A 116 19.52 37.38 -12.17
CA TYR A 116 20.50 38.13 -12.95
C TYR A 116 20.42 39.63 -12.66
N CYS A 117 19.22 40.21 -12.69
CA CYS A 117 18.99 41.62 -12.40
C CYS A 117 19.47 41.98 -10.99
N PHE A 118 19.10 41.18 -9.99
CA PHE A 118 19.45 41.43 -8.60
C PHE A 118 20.96 41.34 -8.34
N ILE A 119 21.65 40.43 -9.02
CA ILE A 119 23.09 40.25 -8.88
C ILE A 119 23.88 41.32 -9.64
N VAL A 120 23.59 41.50 -10.94
CA VAL A 120 24.44 42.32 -11.83
C VAL A 120 24.10 43.79 -11.72
N TRP A 121 22.82 44.14 -11.74
CA TRP A 121 22.37 45.53 -11.82
C TRP A 121 22.21 46.17 -10.46
N TRP A 122 21.62 45.46 -9.50
CA TRP A 122 21.35 45.99 -8.17
C TRP A 122 22.34 45.54 -7.10
N GLN A 123 23.24 44.60 -7.43
CA GLN A 123 24.30 44.09 -6.56
C GLN A 123 23.81 43.71 -5.15
N LEU A 124 22.61 43.13 -5.09
CA LEU A 124 21.95 42.80 -3.83
C LEU A 124 22.64 41.59 -3.18
N PRO A 125 23.16 41.72 -1.95
CA PRO A 125 23.96 40.64 -1.33
C PRO A 125 23.14 39.37 -1.09
N PHE A 126 21.83 39.49 -0.88
CA PHE A 126 20.94 38.35 -0.65
C PHE A 126 20.54 37.60 -1.93
N ALA A 127 20.84 38.13 -3.12
CA ALA A 127 20.44 37.51 -4.39
C ALA A 127 21.12 36.15 -4.61
N TRP A 128 22.41 36.03 -4.22
CA TRP A 128 23.14 34.76 -4.32
C TRP A 128 22.54 33.68 -3.40
N PRO A 129 22.34 33.92 -2.09
CA PRO A 129 21.62 32.98 -1.23
C PRO A 129 20.23 32.60 -1.75
N LEU A 130 19.47 33.56 -2.29
CA LEU A 130 18.14 33.29 -2.84
C LEU A 130 18.18 32.25 -3.96
N SER A 131 19.06 32.40 -4.95
CA SER A 131 19.21 31.42 -6.03
C SER A 131 19.58 30.03 -5.50
N VAL A 132 20.47 29.96 -4.49
CA VAL A 132 20.86 28.69 -3.85
C VAL A 132 19.67 28.04 -3.13
N ILE A 133 18.90 28.81 -2.37
CA ILE A 133 17.72 28.30 -1.65
C ILE A 133 16.71 27.75 -2.64
N LEU A 134 16.42 28.47 -3.74
CA LEU A 134 15.51 27.99 -4.78
C LEU A 134 15.97 26.66 -5.39
N MET A 135 17.27 26.49 -5.66
CA MET A 135 17.83 25.22 -6.15
C MET A 135 17.70 24.09 -5.11
N LEU A 136 17.98 24.37 -3.83
CA LEU A 136 17.87 23.38 -2.75
C LEU A 136 16.41 22.97 -2.52
N THR A 137 15.46 23.90 -2.60
CA THR A 137 14.03 23.60 -2.54
C THR A 137 13.59 22.74 -3.72
N ALA A 138 14.07 23.04 -4.93
CA ALA A 138 13.80 22.21 -6.09
C ALA A 138 14.39 20.80 -5.93
N LEU A 139 15.60 20.68 -5.38
CA LEU A 139 16.20 19.39 -5.05
C LEU A 139 15.31 18.60 -4.08
N ALA A 140 14.93 19.19 -2.96
CA ALA A 140 14.08 18.52 -1.98
C ALA A 140 12.71 18.09 -2.56
N ALA A 141 12.17 18.88 -3.49
CA ALA A 141 10.83 18.63 -4.02
C ALA A 141 10.79 17.72 -5.25
N LEU A 142 11.80 17.78 -6.11
CA LEU A 142 11.79 17.21 -7.45
C LEU A 142 12.86 16.11 -7.67
N TYR A 143 13.60 15.70 -6.63
CA TYR A 143 14.68 14.71 -6.78
C TYR A 143 14.26 13.38 -7.45
N TYR A 144 12.99 12.99 -7.29
CA TYR A 144 12.39 11.80 -7.90
C TYR A 144 12.29 11.87 -9.42
N HIS A 145 12.20 13.07 -9.99
CA HIS A 145 11.92 13.30 -11.41
C HIS A 145 13.02 14.17 -12.04
N LEU A 146 14.10 13.51 -12.47
CA LEU A 146 15.29 14.17 -13.00
C LEU A 146 15.02 15.24 -14.07
N PRO A 147 14.15 15.03 -15.08
CA PRO A 147 13.85 16.08 -16.06
C PRO A 147 13.26 17.35 -15.43
N ALA A 148 12.37 17.20 -14.44
CA ALA A 148 11.73 18.35 -13.79
C ALA A 148 12.73 19.12 -12.94
N LEU A 149 13.59 18.39 -12.22
CA LEU A 149 14.68 18.96 -11.43
C LEU A 149 15.65 19.76 -12.31
N LEU A 150 16.09 19.19 -13.43
CA LEU A 150 17.04 19.85 -14.33
C LEU A 150 16.43 21.09 -14.99
N LEU A 151 15.17 21.00 -15.45
CA LEU A 151 14.47 22.15 -16.03
C LEU A 151 14.37 23.34 -15.06
N PHE A 152 14.32 23.06 -13.74
CA PHE A 152 14.30 24.12 -12.75
C PHE A 152 15.69 24.61 -12.31
N ILE A 153 16.65 23.71 -12.09
CA ILE A 153 17.98 24.07 -11.56
C ILE A 153 18.88 24.68 -12.63
N VAL A 154 18.91 24.12 -13.85
CA VAL A 154 19.91 24.49 -14.87
C VAL A 154 19.87 25.97 -15.24
N PRO A 155 18.70 26.60 -15.50
CA PRO A 155 18.68 28.03 -15.83
C PRO A 155 19.22 28.92 -14.71
N LEU A 156 18.85 28.64 -13.45
CA LEU A 156 19.36 29.38 -12.29
C LEU A 156 20.87 29.17 -12.10
N TRP A 157 21.33 27.94 -12.28
CA TRP A 157 22.72 27.56 -12.11
C TRP A 157 23.63 28.23 -13.15
N LEU A 158 23.17 28.29 -14.40
CA LEU A 158 23.84 28.99 -15.50
C LEU A 158 23.88 30.50 -15.25
N THR A 159 22.76 31.08 -14.80
CA THR A 159 22.70 32.52 -14.53
C THR A 159 23.63 32.95 -13.42
N ALA A 160 23.77 32.17 -12.34
CA ALA A 160 24.74 32.47 -11.29
C ALA A 160 26.18 32.53 -11.84
N LEU A 161 26.53 31.60 -12.74
CA LEU A 161 27.84 31.59 -13.39
C LEU A 161 28.04 32.81 -14.30
N LEU A 162 27.06 33.10 -15.17
CA LEU A 162 27.10 34.22 -16.10
C LEU A 162 27.16 35.57 -15.38
N ALA A 163 26.38 35.74 -14.31
CA ALA A 163 26.35 36.95 -13.50
C ALA A 163 27.70 37.19 -12.80
N SER A 164 28.38 36.13 -12.35
CA SER A 164 29.72 36.22 -11.77
C SER A 164 30.75 36.70 -12.80
N VAL A 165 30.74 36.13 -14.01
CA VAL A 165 31.64 36.55 -15.09
C VAL A 165 31.38 38.01 -15.46
N GLN A 166 30.12 38.42 -15.57
CA GLN A 166 29.74 39.79 -15.89
C GLN A 166 30.19 40.80 -14.83
N LEU A 167 30.05 40.49 -13.54
CA LEU A 167 30.47 41.39 -12.47
C LEU A 167 32.00 41.50 -12.36
N ASN A 168 32.71 40.39 -12.52
CA ASN A 168 34.17 40.38 -12.36
C ASN A 168 34.90 40.76 -13.66
N GLN A 169 34.26 40.71 -14.83
CA GLN A 169 34.86 40.85 -16.17
C GLN A 169 35.87 39.73 -16.53
N TYR A 170 35.99 38.70 -15.70
CA TYR A 170 36.81 37.51 -15.91
C TYR A 170 36.22 36.33 -15.12
N VAL A 171 36.75 35.12 -15.36
CA VAL A 171 36.37 33.93 -14.60
C VAL A 171 37.00 33.99 -13.20
N ASN A 172 36.19 34.34 -12.20
CA ASN A 172 36.64 34.41 -10.82
C ASN A 172 36.84 32.99 -10.24
N ILE A 173 38.10 32.60 -10.04
CA ILE A 173 38.48 31.25 -9.55
C ILE A 173 37.89 30.98 -8.16
N ARG A 174 37.85 31.98 -7.26
CA ARG A 174 37.29 31.81 -5.91
C ARG A 174 35.79 31.49 -5.98
N PHE A 175 35.07 32.19 -6.85
CA PHE A 175 33.66 31.91 -7.10
C PHE A 175 33.48 30.53 -7.74
N LEU A 176 34.29 30.18 -8.74
CA LEU A 176 34.22 28.89 -9.42
C LEU A 176 34.41 27.73 -8.44
N LEU A 177 35.35 27.83 -7.50
CA LEU A 177 35.55 26.83 -6.45
C LEU A 177 34.30 26.65 -5.59
N VAL A 178 33.73 27.75 -5.07
CA VAL A 178 32.49 27.71 -4.28
C VAL A 178 31.34 27.11 -5.10
N TRP A 179 31.21 27.50 -6.36
CA TRP A 179 30.14 27.03 -7.23
C TRP A 179 30.28 25.54 -7.62
N LEU A 180 31.50 25.05 -7.81
CA LEU A 180 31.77 23.61 -7.98
C LEU A 180 31.44 22.84 -6.69
N THR A 181 31.78 23.38 -5.52
CA THR A 181 31.42 22.73 -4.25
C THR A 181 29.91 22.67 -4.06
N LEU A 182 29.17 23.73 -4.40
CA LEU A 182 27.71 23.75 -4.36
C LEU A 182 27.11 22.74 -5.35
N THR A 183 27.68 22.65 -6.55
CA THR A 183 27.25 21.67 -7.56
C THR A 183 27.44 20.24 -7.05
N ALA A 184 28.58 19.95 -6.42
CA ALA A 184 28.83 18.66 -5.78
C ALA A 184 27.83 18.38 -4.64
N ILE A 185 27.49 19.39 -3.81
CA ILE A 185 26.47 19.28 -2.77
C ILE A 185 25.10 18.94 -3.37
N LEU A 186 24.69 19.58 -4.46
CA LEU A 186 23.41 19.30 -5.12
C LEU A 186 23.36 17.87 -5.70
N ILE A 187 24.44 17.42 -6.34
CA ILE A 187 24.54 16.07 -6.91
C ILE A 187 24.51 15.02 -5.80
N TYR A 188 25.31 15.21 -4.76
CA TYR A 188 25.39 14.28 -3.63
C TYR A 188 24.09 14.26 -2.81
N GLY A 189 23.48 15.44 -2.60
CA GLY A 189 22.17 15.57 -1.96
C GLY A 189 21.09 14.82 -2.74
N ARG A 190 21.09 14.92 -4.08
CA ARG A 190 20.18 14.13 -4.92
C ARG A 190 20.42 12.63 -4.75
N PHE A 191 21.68 12.20 -4.77
CA PHE A 191 22.03 10.79 -4.62
C PHE A 191 21.52 10.21 -3.29
N ILE A 192 21.72 10.93 -2.17
CA ILE A 192 21.22 10.52 -0.86
C ILE A 192 19.70 10.45 -0.83
N LEU A 193 19.01 11.52 -1.27
CA LEU A 193 17.55 11.56 -1.26
C LEU A 193 16.95 10.43 -2.11
N GLN A 194 17.52 10.18 -3.29
CA GLN A 194 17.10 9.08 -4.14
C GLN A 194 17.34 7.72 -3.48
N ARG A 195 18.51 7.52 -2.84
CA ARG A 195 18.81 6.28 -2.13
C ARG A 195 17.86 6.02 -0.96
N TRP A 196 17.53 7.04 -0.17
CA TRP A 196 16.55 6.91 0.92
C TRP A 196 15.15 6.57 0.41
N PHE A 197 14.77 7.13 -0.74
CA PHE A 197 13.49 6.82 -1.37
C PHE A 197 13.42 5.37 -1.86
N ASP A 198 14.48 4.90 -2.53
CA ASP A 198 14.56 3.51 -3.01
C ASP A 198 14.59 2.53 -1.83
N GLU A 199 15.29 2.86 -0.74
CA GLU A 199 15.33 2.05 0.47
C GLU A 199 13.96 1.99 1.17
N ALA A 200 13.23 3.11 1.22
CA ALA A 200 11.88 3.16 1.76
C ALA A 200 10.92 2.26 0.96
N TRP A 201 11.06 2.23 -0.37
CA TRP A 201 10.30 1.34 -1.24
C TRP A 201 10.55 -0.13 -0.92
N LEU A 202 11.82 -0.53 -0.84
CA LEU A 202 12.21 -1.91 -0.57
C LEU A 202 11.71 -2.38 0.79
N ARG A 203 11.89 -1.57 1.84
CA ARG A 203 11.39 -1.88 3.19
C ARG A 203 9.87 -2.03 3.22
N TYR A 204 9.14 -1.23 2.46
CA TYR A 204 7.70 -1.36 2.37
C TYR A 204 7.27 -2.70 1.74
N GLN A 205 7.94 -3.12 0.67
CA GLN A 205 7.66 -4.41 0.04
C GLN A 205 7.96 -5.58 0.98
N GLU A 206 9.09 -5.52 1.69
CA GLU A 206 9.47 -6.54 2.67
C GLU A 206 8.43 -6.64 3.80
N ASN A 207 8.06 -5.51 4.41
CA ASN A 207 7.03 -5.47 5.44
C ASN A 207 5.69 -6.01 4.95
N ARG A 208 5.28 -5.69 3.71
CA ARG A 208 4.06 -6.23 3.10
C ARG A 208 4.11 -7.75 2.98
N MET A 209 5.25 -8.32 2.56
CA MET A 209 5.41 -9.77 2.49
C MET A 209 5.41 -10.43 3.86
N LEU A 210 6.05 -9.81 4.86
CA LEU A 210 6.06 -10.30 6.24
C LEU A 210 4.64 -10.31 6.82
N ILE A 211 3.89 -9.23 6.65
CA ILE A 211 2.48 -9.16 7.07
C ILE A 211 1.65 -10.26 6.39
N ALA A 212 1.80 -10.46 5.09
CA ALA A 212 1.08 -11.52 4.38
C ALA A 212 1.43 -12.93 4.88
N ARG A 213 2.70 -13.18 5.24
CA ARG A 213 3.12 -14.46 5.83
C ARG A 213 2.55 -14.66 7.23
N LEU A 214 2.58 -13.62 8.06
CA LEU A 214 1.98 -13.65 9.40
C LEU A 214 0.48 -13.90 9.32
N ASP A 215 -0.22 -13.30 8.35
CA ASP A 215 -1.64 -13.50 8.11
C ASP A 215 -1.96 -14.97 7.78
N VAL A 216 -1.20 -15.57 6.85
CA VAL A 216 -1.32 -17.00 6.52
C VAL A 216 -1.07 -17.88 7.76
N MET A 217 0.00 -17.63 8.52
CA MET A 217 0.30 -18.40 9.73
C MET A 217 -0.75 -18.22 10.83
N ALA A 218 -1.32 -17.02 10.95
CA ALA A 218 -2.33 -16.72 11.96
C ALA A 218 -3.68 -17.37 11.64
N HIS A 219 -4.00 -17.55 10.36
CA HIS A 219 -5.35 -17.94 9.94
C HIS A 219 -5.49 -19.32 9.31
N GLN A 220 -4.40 -19.93 8.83
CA GLN A 220 -4.43 -21.22 8.15
C GLN A 220 -3.75 -22.34 8.96
N ASP A 221 -4.19 -23.57 8.74
CA ASP A 221 -3.50 -24.77 9.20
C ASP A 221 -2.32 -25.06 8.27
N ALA A 222 -1.12 -25.26 8.85
CA ALA A 222 0.11 -25.39 8.08
C ALA A 222 0.18 -26.66 7.21
N LEU A 223 -0.53 -27.74 7.59
CA LEU A 223 -0.50 -29.00 6.87
C LEU A 223 -1.49 -29.00 5.69
N THR A 224 -2.71 -28.53 5.94
CA THR A 224 -3.82 -28.66 4.99
C THR A 224 -4.11 -27.37 4.20
N GLY A 225 -3.56 -26.24 4.66
CA GLY A 225 -3.85 -24.90 4.16
C GLY A 225 -5.31 -24.48 4.33
N THR A 226 -6.15 -25.24 5.05
CA THR A 226 -7.52 -24.84 5.41
C THR A 226 -7.46 -23.74 6.46
N ALA A 227 -8.59 -23.11 6.79
CA ALA A 227 -8.63 -22.28 7.98
C ALA A 227 -8.22 -23.11 9.22
N ASN A 228 -7.53 -22.50 10.18
CA ASN A 228 -7.27 -23.14 11.46
C ASN A 228 -8.48 -23.02 12.39
N ARG A 229 -8.44 -23.73 13.51
CA ARG A 229 -9.50 -23.71 14.54
C ARG A 229 -9.84 -22.29 15.01
N ARG A 230 -8.84 -21.42 15.21
CA ARG A 230 -9.05 -20.05 15.67
C ARG A 230 -9.84 -19.22 14.67
N SER A 231 -9.50 -19.31 13.38
CA SER A 231 -10.23 -18.65 12.29
C SER A 231 -11.67 -19.15 12.19
N MET A 232 -11.87 -20.46 12.35
CA MET A 232 -13.21 -21.05 12.36
C MET A 232 -14.06 -20.55 13.53
N GLU A 233 -13.52 -20.51 14.75
CA GLU A 233 -14.23 -19.99 15.92
C GLU A 233 -14.61 -18.52 15.74
N SER A 234 -13.71 -17.71 15.17
CA SER A 234 -14.01 -16.30 14.83
C SER A 234 -15.14 -16.21 13.80
N PHE A 235 -15.06 -16.97 12.71
CA PHE A 235 -16.07 -16.99 11.65
C PHE A 235 -17.44 -17.43 12.17
N LEU A 236 -17.50 -18.44 13.03
CA LEU A 236 -18.73 -18.87 13.68
C LEU A 236 -19.29 -17.79 14.60
N GLY A 237 -18.43 -17.09 15.34
CA GLY A 237 -18.83 -15.95 16.16
C GLY A 237 -19.45 -14.81 15.35
N ASP A 238 -18.91 -14.54 14.17
CA ASP A 238 -19.48 -13.57 13.22
C ASP A 238 -20.81 -14.06 12.63
N ALA A 239 -20.88 -15.32 12.19
CA ALA A 239 -22.08 -15.90 11.61
C ALA A 239 -23.25 -15.96 12.61
N LEU A 240 -22.98 -16.27 13.88
CA LEU A 240 -24.00 -16.30 14.96
C LEU A 240 -24.53 -14.91 15.32
N ARG A 241 -23.81 -13.83 15.00
CA ARG A 241 -24.30 -12.46 15.15
C ARG A 241 -25.25 -12.04 14.03
N GLN A 242 -25.22 -12.75 12.90
CA GLN A 242 -26.12 -12.50 11.78
C GLN A 242 -27.46 -13.20 12.03
N THR A 243 -28.53 -12.65 11.46
CA THR A 243 -29.88 -13.24 11.58
C THR A 243 -30.13 -14.40 10.63
N GLU A 244 -29.25 -14.61 9.65
CA GLU A 244 -29.41 -15.67 8.66
C GLU A 244 -28.90 -17.02 9.18
N PRO A 245 -29.67 -18.11 9.02
CA PRO A 245 -29.24 -19.43 9.45
C PRO A 245 -28.09 -19.94 8.58
N PHE A 246 -27.16 -20.65 9.21
CA PHE A 246 -26.06 -21.35 8.55
C PHE A 246 -26.01 -22.80 9.01
N ALA A 247 -25.52 -23.68 8.15
CA ALA A 247 -25.26 -25.08 8.50
C ALA A 247 -23.79 -25.29 8.85
N LEU A 248 -23.54 -26.23 9.75
CA LEU A 248 -22.20 -26.66 10.14
C LEU A 248 -22.09 -28.18 9.94
N ILE A 249 -21.01 -28.60 9.29
CA ILE A 249 -20.67 -30.01 9.08
C ILE A 249 -19.37 -30.27 9.84
N MET A 250 -19.43 -31.13 10.86
CA MET A 250 -18.26 -31.71 11.50
C MET A 250 -17.90 -33.00 10.76
N LEU A 251 -16.64 -33.19 10.39
CA LEU A 251 -16.16 -34.30 9.58
C LEU A 251 -14.92 -34.93 10.23
N ASP A 252 -14.85 -36.25 10.22
CA ASP A 252 -13.69 -37.01 10.71
C ASP A 252 -13.33 -38.14 9.74
N VAL A 253 -12.03 -38.35 9.54
CA VAL A 253 -11.50 -39.39 8.65
C VAL A 253 -11.58 -40.76 9.33
N ASP A 254 -12.33 -41.68 8.71
CA ASP A 254 -12.61 -42.97 9.31
C ASP A 254 -11.33 -43.83 9.47
N TYR A 255 -11.14 -44.36 10.67
CA TYR A 255 -9.98 -45.19 11.03
C TYR A 255 -8.62 -44.55 10.71
N PHE A 256 -8.50 -43.22 10.86
CA PHE A 256 -7.25 -42.52 10.55
C PHE A 256 -6.07 -42.96 11.43
N LYS A 257 -6.31 -43.34 12.69
CA LYS A 257 -5.27 -43.96 13.52
C LYS A 257 -4.70 -45.24 12.87
N ASN A 258 -5.57 -46.15 12.40
CA ASN A 258 -5.13 -47.37 11.71
C ASN A 258 -4.39 -47.04 10.41
N TYR A 259 -4.79 -45.96 9.72
CA TYR A 259 -4.07 -45.46 8.55
C TYR A 259 -2.63 -45.09 8.91
N ASN A 260 -2.45 -44.29 9.96
CA ASN A 260 -1.13 -43.88 10.44
C ASN A 260 -0.29 -45.06 10.91
N ASP A 261 -0.89 -46.01 11.63
CA ASP A 261 -0.19 -47.19 12.13
C ASP A 261 0.28 -48.09 10.98
N HIS A 262 -0.44 -48.12 9.85
CA HIS A 262 -0.11 -48.94 8.69
C HIS A 262 0.86 -48.24 7.70
N TYR A 263 0.60 -46.97 7.35
CA TYR A 263 1.35 -46.24 6.32
C TYR A 263 2.41 -45.28 6.89
N GLY A 264 2.42 -45.06 8.20
CA GLY A 264 3.27 -44.08 8.88
C GLY A 264 2.71 -42.66 8.85
N HIS A 265 3.14 -41.84 9.83
CA HIS A 265 2.64 -40.47 10.01
C HIS A 265 2.85 -39.56 8.79
N GLN A 266 3.96 -39.69 8.06
CA GLN A 266 4.19 -38.87 6.85
C GLN A 266 3.16 -39.15 5.75
N ALA A 267 2.76 -40.42 5.57
CA ALA A 267 1.71 -40.78 4.63
C ALA A 267 0.34 -40.30 5.13
N GLY A 268 0.11 -40.36 6.45
CA GLY A 268 -1.06 -39.76 7.09
C GLY A 268 -1.21 -38.27 6.82
N ASP A 269 -0.12 -37.52 7.00
CA ASP A 269 -0.07 -36.08 6.73
C ASP A 269 -0.41 -35.77 5.27
N ALA A 270 0.18 -36.53 4.33
CA ALA A 270 -0.15 -36.44 2.90
C ALA A 270 -1.61 -36.81 2.61
N CYS A 271 -2.17 -37.79 3.33
CA CYS A 271 -3.59 -38.16 3.24
C CYS A 271 -4.48 -37.00 3.70
N LEU A 272 -4.21 -36.38 4.86
CA LEU A 272 -4.97 -35.23 5.36
C LEU A 272 -4.91 -34.04 4.42
N ALA A 273 -3.75 -33.76 3.82
CA ALA A 273 -3.62 -32.70 2.81
C ALA A 273 -4.51 -32.97 1.58
N LYS A 274 -4.60 -34.22 1.12
CA LYS A 274 -5.50 -34.61 0.01
C LYS A 274 -6.97 -34.55 0.41
N VAL A 275 -7.34 -35.04 1.60
CA VAL A 275 -8.71 -34.91 2.13
C VAL A 275 -9.12 -33.45 2.19
N ALA A 276 -8.28 -32.57 2.73
CA ALA A 276 -8.53 -31.14 2.78
C ALA A 276 -8.75 -30.51 1.40
N CYS A 277 -7.95 -30.91 0.39
CA CYS A 277 -8.14 -30.48 -0.99
C CYS A 277 -9.51 -30.90 -1.54
N VAL A 278 -9.92 -32.15 -1.27
CA VAL A 278 -11.22 -32.68 -1.68
C VAL A 278 -12.36 -31.92 -1.00
N VAL A 279 -12.27 -31.67 0.32
CA VAL A 279 -13.31 -30.93 1.06
C VAL A 279 -13.42 -29.50 0.51
N LYS A 280 -12.30 -28.81 0.26
CA LYS A 280 -12.28 -27.47 -0.35
C LYS A 280 -12.92 -27.41 -1.74
N ARG A 281 -12.72 -28.43 -2.58
CA ARG A 281 -13.37 -28.52 -3.90
C ARG A 281 -14.84 -28.86 -3.83
N SER A 282 -15.29 -29.35 -2.68
CA SER A 282 -16.66 -29.79 -2.45
C SER A 282 -17.56 -28.70 -1.87
N ILE A 283 -17.07 -27.50 -1.55
CA ILE A 283 -17.93 -26.40 -1.07
C ILE A 283 -18.67 -25.71 -2.24
N ARG A 284 -19.68 -24.91 -1.92
CA ARG A 284 -20.62 -24.32 -2.90
C ARG A 284 -20.12 -22.98 -3.42
N THR A 285 -19.56 -22.15 -2.53
CA THR A 285 -19.19 -20.76 -2.84
C THR A 285 -17.92 -20.36 -2.11
N PRO A 286 -17.25 -19.25 -2.51
CA PRO A 286 -16.13 -18.69 -1.76
C PRO A 286 -16.47 -18.20 -0.34
N ALA A 287 -17.76 -18.05 -0.01
CA ALA A 287 -18.22 -17.68 1.33
C ALA A 287 -18.30 -18.87 2.29
N ASP A 288 -18.29 -20.11 1.77
CA ASP A 288 -18.22 -21.30 2.62
C ASP A 288 -16.81 -21.43 3.21
N LEU A 289 -16.73 -21.83 4.49
CA LEU A 289 -15.47 -22.02 5.19
C LEU A 289 -15.14 -23.51 5.30
N VAL A 290 -13.90 -23.89 5.01
CA VAL A 290 -13.33 -25.19 5.40
C VAL A 290 -12.21 -24.94 6.38
N ALA A 291 -12.29 -25.58 7.55
CA ALA A 291 -11.30 -25.49 8.60
C ALA A 291 -10.85 -26.87 9.08
N ARG A 292 -9.61 -26.98 9.56
CA ARG A 292 -9.14 -28.14 10.32
C ARG A 292 -9.35 -27.85 11.79
N TYR A 293 -10.16 -28.67 12.44
CA TYR A 293 -10.51 -28.49 13.86
C TYR A 293 -9.38 -28.98 14.77
N GLY A 294 -8.79 -30.12 14.42
CA GLY A 294 -7.63 -30.72 15.08
C GLY A 294 -7.42 -32.15 14.59
N GLY A 295 -6.17 -32.65 14.57
CA GLY A 295 -5.90 -34.04 14.13
C GLY A 295 -6.45 -34.33 12.73
N GLU A 296 -7.35 -35.30 12.65
CA GLU A 296 -8.08 -35.75 11.45
C GLU A 296 -9.46 -35.10 11.25
N GLU A 297 -9.82 -34.13 12.09
CA GLU A 297 -11.13 -33.50 12.12
C GLU A 297 -11.17 -32.21 11.31
N PHE A 298 -12.21 -32.05 10.50
CA PHE A 298 -12.48 -30.87 9.70
C PHE A 298 -13.88 -30.33 10.00
N VAL A 299 -14.04 -29.02 9.83
CA VAL A 299 -15.33 -28.34 9.91
C VAL A 299 -15.59 -27.63 8.59
N VAL A 300 -16.81 -27.76 8.09
CA VAL A 300 -17.33 -26.96 6.99
C VAL A 300 -18.46 -26.08 7.51
N VAL A 301 -18.34 -24.77 7.34
CA VAL A 301 -19.39 -23.80 7.69
C VAL A 301 -19.99 -23.27 6.39
N LEU A 302 -21.31 -23.33 6.31
CA LEU A 302 -22.10 -23.02 5.12
C LEU A 302 -23.05 -21.86 5.43
N PRO A 303 -22.65 -20.60 5.23
CA PRO A 303 -23.54 -19.45 5.42
C PRO A 303 -24.81 -19.55 4.58
N SER A 304 -25.89 -18.94 5.08
CA SER A 304 -27.17 -18.78 4.38
C SER A 304 -27.65 -20.09 3.76
N SER A 305 -27.69 -21.16 4.56
CA SER A 305 -27.94 -22.51 4.05
C SER A 305 -28.88 -23.32 4.91
N SER A 306 -29.52 -24.29 4.28
CA SER A 306 -30.40 -25.28 4.88
C SER A 306 -29.69 -26.61 5.16
N LEU A 307 -30.28 -27.44 6.02
CA LEU A 307 -29.82 -28.82 6.26
C LEU A 307 -29.79 -29.67 4.98
N ASN A 308 -30.63 -29.36 3.99
CA ASN A 308 -30.66 -30.09 2.73
C ASN A 308 -29.49 -29.71 1.84
N GLU A 309 -29.16 -28.42 1.74
CA GLU A 309 -27.97 -27.97 1.03
C GLU A 309 -26.68 -28.48 1.67
N ALA A 310 -26.62 -28.50 3.01
CA ALA A 310 -25.51 -29.08 3.74
C ALA A 310 -25.35 -30.58 3.46
N ALA A 311 -26.46 -31.32 3.35
CA ALA A 311 -26.41 -32.74 2.98
C ALA A 311 -25.92 -32.95 1.54
N LEU A 312 -26.25 -32.06 0.60
CA LEU A 312 -25.69 -32.11 -0.76
C LEU A 312 -24.18 -31.86 -0.75
N VAL A 313 -23.68 -30.95 0.10
CA VAL A 313 -22.24 -30.74 0.29
C VAL A 313 -21.59 -32.00 0.88
N ALA A 314 -22.17 -32.58 1.92
CA ALA A 314 -21.68 -33.83 2.54
C ALA A 314 -21.62 -34.99 1.53
N GLN A 315 -22.69 -35.17 0.74
CA GLN A 315 -22.73 -36.17 -0.32
C GLN A 315 -21.63 -35.92 -1.37
N ARG A 316 -21.43 -34.66 -1.78
CA ARG A 316 -20.37 -34.29 -2.73
C ARG A 316 -18.97 -34.57 -2.18
N ILE A 317 -18.73 -34.32 -0.89
CA ILE A 317 -17.46 -34.67 -0.22
C ILE A 317 -17.22 -36.18 -0.33
N GLN A 318 -18.22 -37.02 -0.04
CA GLN A 318 -18.06 -38.48 -0.15
C GLN A 318 -17.80 -38.94 -1.58
N THR A 319 -18.55 -38.42 -2.55
CA THR A 319 -18.37 -38.75 -3.96
C THR A 319 -16.96 -38.39 -4.41
N ASN A 320 -16.51 -37.16 -4.14
CA ASN A 320 -15.19 -36.70 -4.55
C ASN A 320 -14.05 -37.48 -3.85
N LEU A 321 -14.23 -37.89 -2.58
CA LEU A 321 -13.25 -38.73 -1.89
C LEU A 321 -13.17 -40.13 -2.52
N ARG A 322 -14.32 -40.72 -2.85
CA ARG A 322 -14.39 -42.02 -3.53
C ARG A 322 -13.71 -41.95 -4.91
N GLU A 323 -13.93 -40.89 -5.67
CA GLU A 323 -13.29 -40.66 -6.97
C GLU A 323 -11.77 -40.45 -6.86
N THR A 324 -11.32 -39.82 -5.77
CA THR A 324 -9.87 -39.64 -5.50
C THR A 324 -9.20 -40.99 -5.20
N ALA A 325 -9.97 -42.00 -4.78
CA ALA A 325 -9.53 -43.39 -4.57
C ALA A 325 -8.26 -43.52 -3.71
N LEU A 326 -8.18 -42.76 -2.63
CA LEU A 326 -7.04 -42.83 -1.69
C LEU A 326 -7.02 -44.19 -1.00
N PRO A 327 -5.98 -45.02 -1.14
CA PRO A 327 -5.95 -46.36 -0.53
C PRO A 327 -5.98 -46.31 0.99
N HIS A 328 -6.75 -47.19 1.64
CA HIS A 328 -6.80 -47.39 3.09
C HIS A 328 -6.93 -48.89 3.43
N ALA A 329 -5.82 -49.64 3.29
CA ALA A 329 -5.81 -51.10 3.47
C ALA A 329 -6.14 -51.56 4.91
N ALA A 330 -5.98 -50.67 5.91
CA ALA A 330 -6.22 -50.98 7.32
C ALA A 330 -7.61 -50.52 7.82
N SER A 331 -8.49 -50.10 6.90
CA SER A 331 -9.86 -49.70 7.22
C SER A 331 -10.79 -50.90 7.20
N ALA A 332 -11.66 -50.99 8.21
CA ALA A 332 -12.74 -51.98 8.25
C ALA A 332 -14.02 -51.51 7.51
N VAL A 333 -14.00 -50.33 6.88
CA VAL A 333 -15.17 -49.72 6.22
C VAL A 333 -15.08 -49.76 4.70
N SER A 334 -13.90 -49.56 4.13
CA SER A 334 -13.67 -49.49 2.68
C SER A 334 -12.18 -49.68 2.39
N GLU A 335 -11.83 -50.15 1.19
CA GLU A 335 -10.43 -50.19 0.71
C GLU A 335 -9.85 -48.80 0.43
N THR A 336 -10.69 -47.76 0.47
CA THR A 336 -10.31 -46.35 0.30
C THR A 336 -10.62 -45.53 1.53
N VAL A 337 -9.96 -44.38 1.68
CA VAL A 337 -10.24 -43.39 2.73
C VAL A 337 -11.69 -42.93 2.63
N THR A 338 -12.41 -42.98 3.76
CA THR A 338 -13.78 -42.49 3.91
C THR A 338 -13.87 -41.51 5.07
N VAL A 339 -15.00 -40.81 5.15
CA VAL A 339 -15.27 -39.83 6.20
C VAL A 339 -16.67 -40.03 6.77
N SER A 340 -16.77 -39.84 8.08
CA SER A 340 -18.05 -39.70 8.77
C SER A 340 -18.33 -38.21 8.99
N MET A 341 -19.60 -37.81 8.92
CA MET A 341 -20.01 -36.41 9.05
C MET A 341 -21.22 -36.21 9.96
N GLY A 342 -21.19 -35.18 10.78
CA GLY A 342 -22.32 -34.67 11.55
C GLY A 342 -22.74 -33.31 11.04
N ILE A 343 -24.01 -33.15 10.67
CA ILE A 343 -24.57 -31.92 10.13
C ILE A 343 -25.49 -31.31 11.17
N THR A 344 -25.41 -30.00 11.38
CA THR A 344 -26.38 -29.27 12.21
C THR A 344 -26.72 -27.93 11.57
N LEU A 345 -27.81 -27.31 12.02
CA LEU A 345 -28.22 -25.97 11.62
C LEU A 345 -28.09 -25.03 12.83
N SER A 346 -27.67 -23.79 12.58
CA SER A 346 -27.70 -22.75 13.60
C SER A 346 -29.14 -22.42 14.01
N THR A 347 -29.32 -22.15 15.29
CA THR A 347 -30.57 -21.72 15.91
C THR A 347 -30.35 -20.41 16.64
N ALA A 348 -31.42 -19.62 16.79
CA ALA A 348 -31.34 -18.34 17.49
C ALA A 348 -30.88 -18.56 18.95
N GLY A 349 -29.86 -17.81 19.38
CA GLY A 349 -29.29 -17.94 20.73
C GLY A 349 -28.16 -18.96 20.86
N ASP A 350 -27.70 -19.56 19.75
CA ASP A 350 -26.56 -20.46 19.78
C ASP A 350 -25.25 -19.79 20.19
N THR A 351 -24.40 -20.58 20.83
CA THR A 351 -23.00 -20.26 21.08
C THR A 351 -22.10 -21.06 20.14
N VAL A 352 -20.88 -20.58 19.90
CA VAL A 352 -19.88 -21.28 19.08
C VAL A 352 -19.64 -22.70 19.61
N THR A 353 -19.51 -22.87 20.92
CA THR A 353 -19.32 -24.18 21.54
C THR A 353 -20.57 -25.05 21.42
N GLY A 354 -21.77 -24.48 21.58
CA GLY A 354 -23.03 -25.21 21.51
C GLY A 354 -23.31 -25.82 20.14
N ILE A 355 -23.12 -25.05 19.06
CA ILE A 355 -23.33 -25.57 17.70
C ILE A 355 -22.28 -26.63 17.30
N ILE A 356 -21.02 -26.43 17.71
CA ILE A 356 -19.96 -27.43 17.50
C ILE A 356 -20.30 -28.74 18.21
N ALA A 357 -20.74 -28.68 19.47
CA ALA A 357 -21.11 -29.86 20.25
C ALA A 357 -22.26 -30.66 19.59
N ARG A 358 -23.27 -29.98 19.04
CA ARG A 358 -24.37 -30.68 18.33
C ARG A 358 -23.90 -31.35 17.05
N ALA A 359 -23.00 -30.72 16.30
CA ALA A 359 -22.44 -31.34 15.10
C ALA A 359 -21.56 -32.54 15.45
N ASP A 360 -20.80 -32.46 16.54
CA ASP A 360 -20.01 -33.57 17.06
C ASP A 360 -20.88 -34.75 17.50
N GLU A 361 -22.01 -34.50 18.18
CA GLU A 361 -22.98 -35.54 18.52
C GLU A 361 -23.57 -36.23 17.26
N ALA A 362 -23.89 -35.44 16.22
CA ALA A 362 -24.31 -36.00 14.94
C ALA A 362 -23.20 -36.84 14.28
N LEU A 363 -21.94 -36.38 14.33
CA LEU A 363 -20.79 -37.12 13.82
C LEU A 363 -20.60 -38.44 14.57
N TYR A 364 -20.73 -38.42 15.89
CA TYR A 364 -20.65 -39.61 16.72
C TYR A 364 -21.72 -40.64 16.33
N ARG A 365 -22.97 -40.21 16.11
CA ARG A 365 -24.04 -41.08 15.61
C ARG A 365 -23.72 -41.65 14.22
N ALA A 366 -23.11 -40.87 13.33
CA ALA A 366 -22.66 -41.36 12.02
C ALA A 366 -21.60 -42.47 12.16
N LYS A 367 -20.64 -42.30 13.07
CA LYS A 367 -19.62 -43.32 13.38
C LYS A 367 -20.24 -44.60 13.92
N GLN A 368 -21.20 -44.50 14.86
CA GLN A 368 -21.90 -45.66 15.44
C GLN A 368 -22.75 -46.43 14.42
N GLN A 369 -23.35 -45.73 13.46
CA GLN A 369 -24.19 -46.35 12.45
C GLN A 369 -23.40 -47.07 11.35
N GLY A 370 -22.08 -47.19 11.47
CA GLY A 370 -21.23 -47.93 10.54
C GLY A 370 -20.32 -47.05 9.68
N ARG A 371 -20.10 -45.78 10.06
CA ARG A 371 -19.18 -44.84 9.40
C ARG A 371 -19.54 -44.58 7.92
N ASN A 372 -18.66 -43.85 7.20
CA ASN A 372 -18.82 -43.47 5.80
C ASN A 372 -20.22 -42.94 5.46
N ARG A 373 -20.76 -42.06 6.31
CA ARG A 373 -22.10 -41.48 6.16
C ARG A 373 -22.19 -40.13 6.83
N TRP A 374 -23.28 -39.42 6.58
CA TRP A 374 -23.65 -38.23 7.34
C TRP A 374 -24.92 -38.46 8.15
N VAL A 375 -24.99 -37.82 9.32
CA VAL A 375 -26.20 -37.75 10.16
C VAL A 375 -26.51 -36.27 10.43
N LYS A 376 -27.79 -35.93 10.54
CA LYS A 376 -28.29 -34.58 10.82
C LYS A 376 -28.76 -34.42 12.27
#